data_AF-A0A1R0WWX3-F1
#
_entry.id   AF-A0A1R0WWX3-F1
#
_cell.length_a   1.000
_cell.length_b   1.000
_cell.length_c   1.000
_cell.angle_alpha   90.00
_cell.angle_beta   90.00
_cell.angle_gamma   90.00
#
_symmetry.space_group_name_H-M   'P 1'
#
loop_
_entity.id
_entity.type
_entity.pdbx_description
1 polymer ?
#
loop_
_entity_poly.entity_id
_entity_poly.type
_entity_poly.pdbx_seq_one_letter_code
_entity_poly.pdbx_strand_id
1 'polypeptide(L)'
;MAGMVRRNVDPEQRAKNVTPSELDEIVKVVILSSLNGEQLIHKLQNLPIVIYQHGQEDIMDISPQGVNKWTGLKNLGIEPQQFIAFGNDANDIEMFRHFAHSVCVGDHITLGEVATEKVSSGEEQIVRKIMELAGGLR
;
A
#
# COMPACT_ATOMS: atom_id res chain seq x y z
N MET A 1 0.63 2.16 20.71
CA MET A 1 0.83 1.74 19.30
C MET A 1 1.11 2.91 18.35
N ALA A 2 0.50 4.10 18.50
CA ALA A 2 0.89 5.31 17.74
C ALA A 2 2.40 5.63 17.80
N GLY A 3 3.08 5.28 18.89
CA GLY A 3 4.54 5.39 19.02
C GLY A 3 5.35 4.48 18.08
N MET A 4 4.81 3.34 17.62
CA MET A 4 5.47 2.48 16.63
C MET A 4 5.39 3.09 15.23
N VAL A 5 4.21 3.58 14.82
CA VAL A 5 4.06 4.24 13.52
C VAL A 5 4.93 5.48 13.44
N ARG A 6 4.96 6.33 14.48
CA ARG A 6 5.84 7.51 14.52
C ARG A 6 7.32 7.17 14.33
N ARG A 7 7.80 6.06 14.92
CA ARG A 7 9.20 5.63 14.78
C ARG A 7 9.53 5.13 13.37
N ASN A 8 8.54 4.59 12.65
CA ASN A 8 8.74 4.04 11.31
C ASN A 8 8.52 5.07 10.20
N VAL A 9 7.85 6.19 10.48
CA VAL A 9 7.57 7.25 9.49
C VAL A 9 8.83 8.07 9.16
N ASP A 10 9.67 8.35 10.16
CA ASP A 10 10.89 9.15 9.99
C ASP A 10 12.08 8.57 10.77
N PRO A 11 12.54 7.36 10.41
CA PRO A 11 13.62 6.69 11.14
C PRO A 11 14.94 7.48 11.08
N GLU A 12 15.16 8.22 9.99
CA GLU A 12 16.35 9.04 9.74
C GLU A 12 16.23 10.47 10.31
N GLN A 13 15.12 10.81 10.97
CA GLN A 13 14.86 12.13 11.56
C GLN A 13 15.03 13.30 10.56
N ARG A 14 14.59 13.09 9.31
CA ARG A 14 14.69 14.08 8.22
C ARG A 14 13.41 14.89 8.04
N ALA A 15 12.32 14.54 8.70
CA ALA A 15 11.06 15.26 8.59
C ALA A 15 11.18 16.67 9.16
N LYS A 16 10.47 17.61 8.53
CA LYS A 16 10.37 18.99 8.98
C LYS A 16 8.91 19.29 9.26
N ASN A 17 8.68 20.01 10.36
CA ASN A 17 7.37 20.58 10.60
C ASN A 17 7.24 21.83 9.74
N VAL A 18 6.41 21.75 8.71
CA VAL A 18 6.16 22.81 7.73
C VAL A 18 4.67 23.04 7.62
N THR A 19 4.30 24.24 7.19
CA THR A 19 2.91 24.57 6.86
C THR A 19 2.48 23.87 5.57
N PRO A 20 1.19 23.58 5.38
CA PRO A 20 0.72 22.99 4.11
C PRO A 20 1.03 23.84 2.87
N SER A 21 1.16 25.16 3.02
CA SER A 21 1.53 26.08 1.94
C SER A 21 2.99 25.96 1.48
N GLU A 22 3.85 25.30 2.27
CA GLU A 22 5.25 25.03 1.90
C GLU A 22 5.41 23.71 1.12
N LEU A 23 4.32 22.96 0.93
CA LEU A 23 4.34 21.70 0.20
C LEU A 23 3.82 21.92 -1.22
N ASP A 24 4.70 21.80 -2.22
CA ASP A 24 4.33 21.93 -3.62
C ASP A 24 3.45 20.75 -4.09
N GLU A 25 3.75 19.54 -3.61
CA GLU A 25 3.03 18.32 -3.95
C GLU A 25 2.87 17.41 -2.72
N ILE A 26 1.69 16.81 -2.58
CA ILE A 26 1.37 15.88 -1.48
C ILE A 26 0.98 14.54 -2.07
N VAL A 27 1.82 13.52 -1.85
CA VAL A 27 1.59 12.16 -2.34
C VAL A 27 0.72 11.33 -1.39
N LYS A 28 0.80 11.59 -0.08
CA LYS A 28 0.05 10.90 0.98
C LYS A 28 -0.01 11.77 2.23
N VAL A 29 -1.14 11.72 2.93
CA VAL A 29 -1.28 12.25 4.30
C VAL A 29 -1.61 11.08 5.23
N VAL A 30 -0.93 11.01 6.36
CA VAL A 30 -1.23 10.04 7.42
C VAL A 30 -1.68 10.79 8.65
N ILE A 31 -2.91 10.54 9.08
CA ILE A 31 -3.46 11.09 10.31
C ILE A 31 -3.31 10.01 11.37
N LEU A 32 -2.52 10.29 12.40
CA LEU A 32 -2.17 9.30 13.43
C LEU A 32 -3.22 9.17 14.55
N SER A 33 -4.14 10.13 14.62
CA SER A 33 -5.26 10.19 15.57
C SER A 33 -6.19 11.34 15.17
N SER A 34 -7.49 11.18 15.38
CA SER A 34 -8.50 12.23 15.24
C SER A 34 -9.47 12.21 16.41
N LEU A 35 -9.72 13.37 17.03
CA LEU A 35 -10.76 13.50 18.06
C LEU A 35 -12.17 13.23 17.52
N ASN A 36 -12.37 13.41 16.20
CA ASN A 36 -13.65 13.18 15.53
C ASN A 36 -13.41 12.66 14.10
N GLY A 37 -13.04 11.38 14.00
CA GLY A 37 -12.76 10.71 12.74
C GLY A 37 -13.94 10.72 11.77
N GLU A 38 -15.16 10.49 12.24
CA GLU A 38 -16.37 10.48 11.39
C GLU A 38 -16.63 11.84 10.73
N GLN A 39 -16.59 12.93 11.50
CA GLN A 39 -16.79 14.27 10.94
C GLN A 39 -15.68 14.64 9.95
N LEU A 40 -14.44 14.22 10.23
CA LEU A 40 -13.32 14.42 9.33
C LEU A 40 -13.57 13.71 7.99
N ILE A 41 -13.91 12.42 8.01
CA ILE A 41 -14.23 11.63 6.81
C ILE A 41 -15.37 12.27 6.04
N HIS A 42 -16.44 12.66 6.74
CA HIS A 42 -17.60 13.31 6.12
C HIS A 42 -17.22 14.63 5.41
N LYS A 43 -16.27 15.40 5.93
CA LYS A 43 -15.78 16.61 5.25
C LYS A 43 -14.89 16.29 4.05
N LEU A 44 -14.13 15.21 4.15
CA LEU A 44 -13.16 14.78 3.14
C LEU A 44 -13.80 14.01 1.97
N GLN A 45 -14.98 13.42 2.13
CA GLN A 45 -15.62 12.54 1.14
C GLN A 45 -15.86 13.17 -0.25
N ASN A 46 -15.91 14.51 -0.34
CA ASN A 46 -16.15 15.23 -1.59
C ASN A 46 -14.85 15.60 -2.34
N LEU A 47 -13.69 15.32 -1.74
CA LEU A 47 -12.40 15.55 -2.40
C LEU A 47 -12.05 14.33 -3.26
N PRO A 48 -11.27 14.51 -4.35
CA PRO A 48 -10.79 13.41 -5.19
C PRO A 48 -9.65 12.66 -4.48
N ILE A 49 -9.96 12.01 -3.36
CA ILE A 49 -9.01 11.30 -2.49
C ILE A 49 -9.56 9.92 -2.14
N VAL A 50 -8.65 9.01 -1.79
CA VAL A 50 -8.94 7.71 -1.22
C VAL A 50 -8.53 7.73 0.25
N ILE A 51 -9.42 7.23 1.11
CA ILE A 51 -9.20 7.13 2.55
C ILE A 51 -9.16 5.66 2.94
N TYR A 52 -8.05 5.22 3.53
CA TYR A 52 -7.90 3.90 4.14
C TYR A 52 -7.81 4.05 5.66
N GLN A 53 -8.70 3.35 6.38
CA GLN A 53 -8.72 3.33 7.84
C GLN A 53 -8.09 2.02 8.33
N HIS A 54 -7.13 2.14 9.25
CA HIS A 54 -6.45 0.99 9.83
C HIS A 54 -7.25 0.39 10.99
N GLY A 55 -8.40 -0.23 10.69
CA GLY A 55 -9.16 -1.08 11.61
C GLY A 55 -9.30 -0.55 13.05
N GLN A 56 -8.74 -1.27 14.03
CA GLN A 56 -8.79 -0.96 15.47
C GLN A 56 -7.96 0.28 15.87
N GLU A 57 -7.21 0.86 14.95
CA GLU A 57 -6.37 2.02 15.17
C GLU A 57 -7.03 3.28 14.60
N ASP A 58 -6.93 4.39 15.31
CA ASP A 58 -7.42 5.71 14.88
C ASP A 58 -6.48 6.35 13.83
N ILE A 59 -5.90 5.51 12.96
CA ILE A 59 -4.95 5.90 11.92
C ILE A 59 -5.64 5.87 10.57
N MET A 60 -5.46 6.95 9.82
CA MET A 60 -6.07 7.15 8.52
C MET A 60 -5.01 7.55 7.49
N ASP A 61 -4.94 6.76 6.43
CA ASP A 61 -4.15 7.05 5.25
C ASP A 61 -5.03 7.74 4.21
N ILE A 62 -4.57 8.87 3.69
CA ILE A 62 -5.25 9.65 2.67
C ILE A 62 -4.31 9.81 1.49
N SER A 63 -4.75 9.42 0.29
CA SER A 63 -3.98 9.56 -0.95
C SER A 63 -4.85 10.18 -2.04
N PRO A 64 -4.27 10.86 -3.06
CA PRO A 64 -5.05 11.32 -4.19
C PRO A 64 -5.73 10.16 -4.93
N GLN A 65 -6.92 10.40 -5.48
CA GLN A 65 -7.61 9.41 -6.30
C GLN A 65 -6.77 9.07 -7.53
N GLY A 66 -6.71 7.78 -7.88
CA GLY A 66 -5.92 7.31 -9.00
C GLY A 66 -4.42 7.20 -8.74
N VAL A 67 -3.96 7.43 -7.50
CA VAL A 67 -2.58 7.15 -7.08
C VAL A 67 -2.54 5.81 -6.34
N ASN A 68 -2.16 4.75 -7.05
CA ASN A 68 -1.95 3.42 -6.48
C ASN A 68 -0.81 2.67 -7.19
N LYS A 69 -0.39 1.52 -6.64
CA LYS A 69 0.72 0.71 -7.18
C LYS A 69 0.52 0.35 -8.66
N TRP A 70 -0.71 0.02 -9.07
CA TRP A 70 -1.02 -0.29 -10.47
C TRP A 70 -0.83 0.91 -11.39
N THR A 71 -1.37 2.07 -11.04
CA THR A 71 -1.19 3.30 -11.83
C THR A 71 0.29 3.71 -11.94
N GLY A 72 1.08 3.49 -10.88
CA GLY A 72 2.53 3.71 -10.91
C GLY A 72 3.23 2.81 -11.93
N LEU A 73 2.92 1.51 -11.94
CA LEU A 73 3.47 0.56 -12.91
C LEU A 73 3.08 0.90 -14.35
N LYS A 74 1.82 1.27 -14.57
CA LYS A 74 1.33 1.72 -15.88
C LYS A 74 2.10 2.95 -16.38
N ASN A 75 2.38 3.92 -15.50
CA ASN A 75 3.14 5.12 -15.86
C ASN A 75 4.62 4.80 -16.19
N LEU A 76 5.15 3.67 -15.71
CA LEU A 76 6.47 3.16 -16.08
C LEU A 76 6.47 2.36 -17.39
N GLY A 77 5.32 2.22 -18.06
CA GLY A 77 5.17 1.46 -19.30
C GLY A 77 5.10 -0.05 -19.10
N ILE A 78 4.79 -0.51 -17.89
CA ILE A 78 4.54 -1.92 -17.61
C ILE A 78 3.09 -2.25 -17.99
N GLU A 79 2.92 -3.14 -18.95
CA GLU A 79 1.60 -3.60 -19.38
C GLU A 79 1.05 -4.69 -18.45
N PRO A 80 -0.29 -4.88 -18.42
CA PRO A 80 -0.89 -6.01 -17.73
C PRO A 80 -0.22 -7.32 -18.14
N GLN A 81 -0.12 -8.26 -17.20
CA GLN A 81 0.44 -9.60 -17.45
C GLN A 81 1.95 -9.68 -17.77
N GLN A 82 2.70 -8.57 -17.77
CA GLN A 82 4.15 -8.59 -18.03
C GLN A 82 5.04 -8.88 -16.81
N PHE A 83 4.44 -9.13 -15.65
CA PHE A 83 5.17 -9.27 -14.40
C PHE A 83 4.45 -10.18 -13.42
N ILE A 84 5.24 -10.63 -12.45
CA ILE A 84 4.80 -11.38 -11.28
C ILE A 84 4.79 -10.42 -10.10
N ALA A 85 3.68 -10.35 -9.38
CA ALA A 85 3.54 -9.45 -8.25
C ALA A 85 3.59 -10.18 -6.92
N PHE A 86 4.33 -9.61 -5.98
CA PHE A 86 4.32 -10.01 -4.57
C PHE A 86 3.70 -8.87 -3.78
N GLY A 87 2.78 -9.20 -2.88
CA GLY A 87 2.06 -8.23 -2.06
C GLY A 87 1.68 -8.82 -0.71
N ASN A 88 1.48 -7.97 0.28
CA ASN A 88 1.19 -8.39 1.66
C ASN A 88 0.06 -7.58 2.31
N ASP A 89 -0.51 -6.61 1.59
CA ASP A 89 -1.45 -5.65 2.15
C ASP A 89 -2.59 -5.30 1.18
N ALA A 90 -3.63 -4.63 1.68
CA ALA A 90 -4.79 -4.23 0.91
C ALA A 90 -4.45 -3.28 -0.25
N ASN A 91 -3.39 -2.48 -0.13
CA ASN A 91 -2.93 -1.58 -1.19
C ASN A 91 -2.33 -2.32 -2.41
N ASP A 92 -2.13 -3.63 -2.33
CA ASP A 92 -1.71 -4.50 -3.44
C ASP A 92 -2.88 -5.03 -4.28
N ILE A 93 -4.12 -4.98 -3.78
CA ILE A 93 -5.30 -5.64 -4.40
C ILE A 93 -5.56 -5.14 -5.83
N GLU A 94 -5.54 -3.83 -6.04
CA GLU A 94 -5.77 -3.26 -7.39
C GLU A 94 -4.68 -3.67 -8.37
N MET A 95 -3.44 -3.75 -7.89
CA MET A 95 -2.34 -4.37 -8.61
C MET A 95 -2.74 -5.82 -9.00
N PHE A 96 -3.11 -6.66 -8.02
CA PHE A 96 -3.40 -8.10 -8.17
C PHE A 96 -4.40 -8.43 -9.29
N ARG A 97 -5.32 -7.51 -9.58
CA ARG A 97 -6.34 -7.67 -10.63
C ARG A 97 -5.82 -7.56 -12.08
N HIS A 98 -4.60 -7.09 -12.29
CA HIS A 98 -4.06 -6.77 -13.62
C HIS A 98 -2.88 -7.66 -14.07
N PHE A 99 -2.61 -8.77 -13.38
CA PHE A 99 -1.37 -9.52 -13.59
C PHE A 99 -1.52 -10.91 -14.20
N ALA A 100 -0.39 -11.47 -14.62
CA ALA A 100 -0.28 -12.85 -15.05
C ALA A 100 -0.22 -13.81 -13.87
N HIS A 101 0.53 -13.44 -12.81
CA HIS A 101 0.74 -14.28 -11.63
C HIS A 101 0.96 -13.41 -10.40
N SER A 102 0.31 -13.75 -9.28
CA SER A 102 0.37 -12.96 -8.05
C SER A 102 0.53 -13.82 -6.80
N VAL A 103 1.37 -13.36 -5.88
CA VAL A 103 1.77 -14.09 -4.68
C VAL A 103 1.44 -13.24 -3.45
N CYS A 104 0.47 -13.69 -2.66
CA CYS A 104 0.19 -13.10 -1.35
C CYS A 104 1.24 -13.59 -0.34
N VAL A 105 1.95 -12.65 0.28
CA VAL A 105 2.94 -12.89 1.33
C VAL A 105 2.27 -12.75 2.69
N GLY A 106 2.28 -13.83 3.46
CA GLY A 106 1.57 -13.93 4.73
C GLY A 106 0.07 -14.19 4.57
N ASP A 107 -0.69 -13.82 5.60
CA ASP A 107 -2.07 -14.27 5.80
C ASP A 107 -3.13 -13.18 5.57
N HIS A 108 -2.81 -12.15 4.77
CA HIS A 108 -3.78 -11.10 4.48
C HIS A 108 -4.98 -11.68 3.73
N ILE A 109 -6.15 -11.74 4.39
CA ILE A 109 -7.33 -12.48 3.92
C ILE A 109 -7.76 -12.02 2.53
N THR A 110 -8.13 -10.74 2.37
CA THR A 110 -8.69 -10.23 1.11
C THR A 110 -7.69 -10.25 -0.05
N LEU A 111 -6.43 -9.87 0.19
CA LEU A 111 -5.38 -10.01 -0.82
C LEU A 111 -5.20 -11.48 -1.24
N GLY A 112 -5.23 -12.39 -0.27
CA GLY A 112 -5.10 -13.81 -0.52
C GLY A 112 -6.28 -14.44 -1.27
N GLU A 113 -7.45 -13.80 -1.31
CA GLU A 113 -8.60 -14.24 -2.12
C GLU A 113 -8.43 -13.90 -3.61
N VAL A 114 -7.67 -12.84 -3.91
CA VAL A 114 -7.38 -12.40 -5.30
C VAL A 114 -6.02 -12.88 -5.81
N ALA A 115 -5.19 -13.46 -4.94
CA ALA A 115 -3.87 -13.96 -5.28
C ALA A 115 -3.91 -15.31 -6.02
N THR A 116 -2.94 -15.53 -6.90
CA THR A 116 -2.76 -16.84 -7.57
C THR A 116 -2.26 -17.89 -6.60
N GLU A 117 -1.33 -17.51 -5.71
CA GLU A 117 -0.81 -18.38 -4.66
C GLU A 117 -0.44 -17.59 -3.40
N LYS A 118 -0.13 -18.31 -2.32
CA LYS A 118 0.31 -17.73 -1.05
C LYS A 118 1.67 -18.28 -0.64
N VAL A 119 2.47 -17.45 0.00
CA VAL A 119 3.75 -17.83 0.63
C VAL A 119 3.79 -17.26 2.05
N SER A 120 4.40 -17.97 2.99
CA SER A 120 4.64 -17.43 4.33
C SER A 120 5.54 -16.19 4.27
N SER A 121 5.41 -15.28 5.24
CA SER A 121 6.18 -14.03 5.33
C SER A 121 7.65 -14.18 5.73
N GLY A 122 8.14 -15.41 5.94
CA GLY A 122 9.55 -15.68 6.19
C GLY A 122 10.41 -15.43 4.95
N GLU A 123 11.56 -14.78 5.15
CA GLU A 123 12.44 -14.32 4.08
C GLU A 123 12.90 -15.48 3.19
N GLU A 124 13.32 -16.60 3.78
CA GLU A 124 13.76 -17.77 3.01
C GLU A 124 12.66 -18.33 2.11
N GLN A 125 11.40 -18.29 2.54
CA GLN A 125 10.28 -18.78 1.73
C GLN A 125 9.97 -17.83 0.58
N ILE A 126 10.02 -16.52 0.82
CA ILE A 126 9.87 -15.50 -0.22
C ILE A 126 10.99 -15.64 -1.26
N VAL A 127 12.25 -15.75 -0.83
CA VAL A 127 13.41 -15.93 -1.73
C VAL A 127 13.26 -17.22 -2.56
N ARG A 128 12.90 -18.34 -1.92
CA ARG A 128 12.66 -19.59 -2.64
C ARG A 128 11.56 -19.45 -3.69
N LYS A 129 10.46 -18.79 -3.37
CA LYS A 129 9.35 -18.57 -4.30
C LYS A 129 9.75 -17.68 -5.48
N ILE A 130 10.53 -16.63 -5.24
CA ILE A 130 11.09 -15.80 -6.30
C ILE A 130 11.97 -16.64 -7.25
N MET A 131 12.87 -17.47 -6.70
CA MET A 131 13.76 -18.31 -7.50
C MET A 131 13.01 -19.40 -8.29
N GLU A 132 11.97 -19.99 -7.69
CA GLU A 132 11.07 -20.95 -8.34
C GLU A 132 10.38 -20.32 -9.56
N LEU A 133 9.76 -19.16 -9.38
CA LEU A 133 9.04 -18.46 -10.44
C LEU A 133 9.98 -17.90 -11.52
N ALA A 134 11.18 -17.45 -11.13
CA ALA A 134 12.20 -17.03 -12.08
C ALA A 134 12.75 -18.19 -12.92
N GLY A 135 12.88 -19.39 -12.32
CA GLY A 135 13.33 -20.60 -13.01
C GLY A 135 12.32 -21.17 -14.02
N GLY A 136 11.03 -20.86 -13.84
CA GLY A 136 9.94 -21.25 -14.74
C GLY A 136 9.79 -20.36 -15.98
N LEU A 137 10.51 -19.23 -16.08
CA LEU A 137 10.50 -18.30 -17.23
C LEU A 137 11.40 -18.75 -18.40
N ARG A 138 11.61 -20.06 -18.57
CA ARG A 138 12.40 -20.61 -19.68
C ARG A 138 11.55 -20.95 -20.89
#